data_AF-A0A855YBX9-F1
#
_entry.id   AF-A0A855YBX9-F1
#
_cell.length_a   1.000
_cell.length_b   1.000
_cell.length_c   1.000
_cell.angle_alpha   90.00
_cell.angle_beta   90.00
_cell.angle_gamma   90.00
#
_symmetry.space_group_name_H-M   'P 1'
#
loop_
_entity.id
_entity.type
_entity.pdbx_description
1 polymer ?
#
loop_
_entity_poly.entity_id
_entity_poly.type
_entity_poly.pdbx_seq_one_letter_code
_entity_poly.pdbx_strand_id
1 'polypeptide(L)'
;MKKNLVVFVGVTIVFALATSFLLGDTEGIPTLGGWGGVSLLTLLLNIAIALVIAIMLHEFGHILGALFMGNRVTHLIFGPFLFSFSPFHLEWKWKQAYFFGAMKAEVAAYEDERTFAFAIRSQRVIYSAGPAFSLLLGLLTLNLSSNWLSLWGLFGFFSAAIGIGTLFTDGTNALLLGRRNYYLFFAWTALITASAMDVRKLDFLLKESRRYLYEVAARNDTNWSKDLYNLNVLYFYTAMQSDRNHEDTLIARLTGMLIECWREVKTTCIHQNTVAMILAEEVIRLKEVGQHREADNLLHLLLKKEALGPLSSLKVEAFTHYSDEGADSYLSHIQSMYSPLHPYGALLGFEEQRLKSLKRTLDF
;
A
#
# COMPACT_ATOMS: atom_id res chain seq x y z
N MET A 1 4.79 -23.98 -11.91
CA MET A 1 6.00 -23.58 -12.68
C MET A 1 5.74 -23.39 -14.18
N LYS A 2 5.14 -24.35 -14.93
CA LYS A 2 4.93 -24.22 -16.39
C LYS A 2 4.08 -23.00 -16.83
N LYS A 3 3.05 -22.61 -16.07
CA LYS A 3 2.23 -21.40 -16.38
C LYS A 3 3.01 -20.09 -16.26
N ASN A 4 3.94 -20.00 -15.31
CA ASN A 4 4.76 -18.79 -15.11
C ASN A 4 5.83 -18.66 -16.22
N LEU A 5 6.31 -19.78 -16.76
CA LEU A 5 7.24 -19.80 -17.89
C LEU A 5 6.57 -19.29 -19.18
N VAL A 6 5.31 -19.64 -19.42
CA VAL A 6 4.57 -19.18 -20.62
C VAL A 6 4.27 -17.68 -20.55
N VAL A 7 3.94 -17.15 -19.37
CA VAL A 7 3.80 -15.70 -19.15
C VAL A 7 5.14 -14.99 -19.32
N PHE A 8 6.23 -15.55 -18.79
CA PHE A 8 7.59 -15.02 -18.96
C PHE A 8 7.98 -14.95 -20.44
N VAL A 9 7.82 -16.05 -21.19
CA VAL A 9 8.12 -16.11 -22.63
C VAL A 9 7.21 -15.16 -23.42
N GLY A 10 5.91 -15.10 -23.10
CA GLY A 10 4.97 -14.19 -23.77
C GLY A 10 5.31 -12.72 -23.55
N VAL A 11 5.64 -12.34 -22.31
CA VAL A 11 6.07 -10.99 -21.97
C VAL A 11 7.41 -10.68 -22.65
N THR A 12 8.42 -11.55 -22.54
CA THR A 12 9.72 -11.35 -23.20
C THR A 12 9.61 -11.25 -24.71
N ILE A 13 8.73 -12.03 -25.36
CA ILE A 13 8.50 -11.95 -26.82
C ILE A 13 7.80 -10.64 -27.20
N VAL A 14 6.77 -10.22 -26.44
CA VAL A 14 6.09 -8.93 -26.70
C VAL A 14 7.04 -7.76 -26.48
N PHE A 15 7.89 -7.81 -25.46
CA PHE A 15 8.94 -6.82 -25.22
C PHE A 15 10.01 -6.82 -26.31
N ALA A 16 10.50 -8.00 -26.71
CA ALA A 16 11.47 -8.14 -27.80
C ALA A 16 10.90 -7.63 -29.12
N LEU A 17 9.65 -7.96 -29.44
CA LEU A 17 8.96 -7.48 -30.63
C LEU A 17 8.70 -5.97 -30.57
N ALA A 18 8.28 -5.42 -29.43
CA ALA A 18 8.11 -3.97 -29.27
C ALA A 18 9.44 -3.23 -29.45
N THR A 19 10.53 -3.75 -28.89
CA THR A 19 11.87 -3.19 -29.11
C THR A 19 12.31 -3.35 -30.57
N SER A 20 12.10 -4.50 -31.22
CA SER A 20 12.48 -4.71 -32.62
C SER A 20 11.63 -3.89 -33.60
N PHE A 21 10.36 -3.61 -33.28
CA PHE A 21 9.48 -2.77 -34.10
C PHE A 21 9.79 -1.26 -33.94
N LEU A 22 10.28 -0.86 -32.76
CA LEU A 22 10.76 0.51 -32.50
C LEU A 22 12.21 0.75 -32.94
N LEU A 23 13.01 -0.31 -33.11
CA LEU A 23 14.43 -0.29 -33.46
C LEU A 23 14.73 -0.83 -34.86
N GLY A 24 13.71 -1.07 -35.69
CA GLY A 24 13.89 -1.51 -37.08
C GLY A 24 14.59 -0.43 -37.90
N ASP A 25 15.88 -0.65 -38.15
CA ASP A 25 16.80 0.07 -39.04
C ASP A 25 16.53 1.57 -39.26
N THR A 26 17.06 2.41 -38.37
CA THR A 26 17.35 3.81 -38.71
C THR A 26 18.81 4.01 -39.17
N GLU A 27 19.44 2.99 -39.74
CA GLU A 27 20.63 3.17 -40.58
C GLU A 27 20.19 3.47 -42.02
N GLY A 28 19.57 4.64 -42.25
CA GLY A 28 19.21 5.02 -43.62
C GLY A 28 18.12 6.07 -43.84
N ILE A 29 17.82 6.97 -42.88
CA ILE A 29 16.88 8.06 -43.16
C ILE A 29 17.65 9.21 -43.85
N PRO A 30 17.32 9.58 -45.11
CA PRO A 30 18.01 10.63 -45.82
C PRO A 30 17.77 11.97 -45.13
N THR A 31 18.85 12.70 -44.87
CA THR A 31 18.83 14.09 -44.41
C THR A 31 18.22 14.98 -45.48
N LEU A 32 16.90 15.13 -45.47
CA LEU A 32 16.20 16.20 -46.17
C LEU A 32 16.41 17.50 -45.38
N GLY A 33 17.09 18.45 -46.02
CA GLY A 33 17.60 19.68 -45.41
C GLY A 33 16.54 20.57 -44.78
N GLY A 34 16.90 21.16 -43.64
CA GLY A 34 16.12 22.18 -42.92
C GLY A 34 16.50 22.17 -41.44
N TRP A 35 17.33 23.12 -41.03
CA TRP A 35 17.94 23.20 -39.69
C TRP A 35 16.91 23.25 -38.53
N GLY A 36 17.17 22.44 -37.49
CA GLY A 36 16.67 22.63 -36.13
C GLY A 36 15.57 21.68 -35.63
N GLY A 37 14.55 21.40 -36.45
CA GLY A 37 13.36 20.67 -35.99
C GLY A 37 13.53 19.15 -35.93
N VAL A 38 14.24 18.56 -36.89
CA VAL A 38 14.39 17.11 -37.00
C VAL A 38 15.36 16.54 -35.95
N SER A 39 16.40 17.28 -35.56
CA SER A 39 17.33 16.84 -34.50
C SER A 39 16.74 16.94 -33.09
N LEU A 40 15.96 18.00 -32.81
CA LEU A 40 15.27 18.15 -31.53
C LEU A 40 14.14 17.13 -31.38
N LEU A 41 13.34 16.91 -32.42
CA LEU A 41 12.26 15.92 -32.39
C LEU A 41 12.80 14.51 -32.17
N THR A 42 13.87 14.12 -32.88
CA THR A 42 14.53 12.82 -32.68
C THR A 42 15.12 12.69 -31.28
N LEU A 43 15.74 13.75 -30.75
CA LEU A 43 16.25 13.74 -29.37
C LEU A 43 15.11 13.58 -28.34
N LEU A 44 14.01 14.34 -28.49
CA LEU A 44 12.85 14.24 -27.62
C LEU A 44 12.21 12.85 -27.69
N LEU A 45 12.13 12.26 -28.88
CA LEU A 45 11.63 10.90 -29.07
C LEU A 45 12.55 9.87 -28.39
N ASN A 46 13.88 10.01 -28.54
CA ASN A 46 14.85 9.14 -27.87
C ASN A 46 14.75 9.27 -26.33
N ILE A 47 14.60 10.48 -25.81
CA ILE A 47 14.38 10.73 -24.38
C ILE A 47 13.11 10.01 -23.91
N ALA A 48 12.00 10.18 -24.64
CA ALA A 48 10.73 9.56 -24.29
C ALA A 48 10.81 8.02 -24.30
N ILE A 49 11.39 7.44 -25.35
CA ILE A 49 11.56 5.98 -25.48
C ILE A 49 12.49 5.46 -24.37
N ALA A 50 13.64 6.11 -24.16
CA ALA A 50 14.60 5.72 -23.12
C ALA A 50 13.96 5.73 -21.72
N LEU A 51 13.18 6.78 -21.40
CA LEU A 51 12.50 6.90 -20.13
C LEU A 51 11.44 5.80 -19.94
N VAL A 52 10.62 5.55 -20.97
CA VAL A 52 9.62 4.47 -20.98
C VAL A 52 10.28 3.12 -20.71
N ILE A 53 11.34 2.78 -21.45
CA ILE A 53 12.07 1.51 -21.27
C ILE A 53 12.69 1.43 -19.86
N ALA A 54 13.27 2.52 -19.36
CA ALA A 54 13.86 2.57 -18.02
C ALA A 54 12.84 2.30 -16.92
N ILE A 55 11.64 2.89 -17.00
CA ILE A 55 10.54 2.63 -16.07
C ILE A 55 10.07 1.17 -16.19
N MET A 56 9.88 0.65 -17.40
CA MET A 56 9.44 -0.73 -17.60
C MET A 56 10.42 -1.73 -17.01
N LEU A 57 11.72 -1.50 -17.19
CA LEU A 57 12.76 -2.38 -16.68
C LEU A 57 12.93 -2.25 -15.15
N HIS A 58 12.64 -1.08 -14.58
CA HIS A 58 12.53 -0.92 -13.13
C HIS A 58 11.45 -1.81 -12.53
N GLU A 59 10.22 -1.73 -13.05
CA GLU A 59 9.10 -2.58 -12.61
C GLU A 59 9.38 -4.06 -12.85
N PHE A 60 10.04 -4.39 -13.96
CA PHE A 60 10.52 -5.74 -14.23
C PHE A 60 11.50 -6.24 -13.17
N GLY A 61 12.37 -5.37 -12.64
CA GLY A 61 13.23 -5.69 -11.49
C GLY A 61 12.42 -6.14 -10.27
N HIS A 62 11.34 -5.46 -9.92
CA HIS A 62 10.46 -5.89 -8.84
C HIS A 62 9.78 -7.24 -9.14
N ILE A 63 9.35 -7.46 -10.39
CA ILE A 63 8.77 -8.75 -10.83
C ILE A 63 9.80 -9.88 -10.67
N LEU A 64 11.05 -9.67 -11.09
CA LEU A 64 12.13 -10.64 -10.89
C LEU A 64 12.36 -10.91 -9.41
N GLY A 65 12.37 -9.88 -8.56
CA GLY A 65 12.45 -10.03 -7.11
C GLY A 65 11.30 -10.88 -6.54
N ALA A 66 10.08 -10.66 -7.01
CA ALA A 66 8.91 -11.43 -6.58
C ALA A 66 9.01 -12.90 -7.02
N LEU A 67 9.38 -13.14 -8.29
CA LEU A 67 9.58 -14.49 -8.81
C LEU A 67 10.69 -15.23 -8.08
N PHE A 68 11.80 -14.56 -7.78
CA PHE A 68 12.93 -15.11 -7.03
C PHE A 68 12.52 -15.54 -5.62
N MET A 69 11.69 -14.76 -4.94
CA MET A 69 11.14 -15.09 -3.62
C MET A 69 9.95 -16.06 -3.65
N GLY A 70 9.48 -16.44 -4.85
CA GLY A 70 8.33 -17.31 -5.03
C GLY A 70 6.98 -16.62 -4.77
N ASN A 71 6.96 -15.29 -4.72
CA ASN A 71 5.73 -14.50 -4.58
C ASN A 71 5.01 -14.37 -5.92
N ARG A 72 3.68 -14.31 -5.85
CA ARG A 72 2.84 -14.12 -7.02
C ARG A 72 2.66 -12.64 -7.31
N VAL A 73 2.97 -12.22 -8.54
CA VAL A 73 2.58 -10.90 -9.05
C VAL A 73 1.12 -10.96 -9.48
N THR A 74 0.29 -10.07 -8.92
CA THR A 74 -1.16 -10.03 -9.19
C THR A 74 -1.53 -8.96 -10.18
N HIS A 75 -0.92 -7.78 -10.04
CA HIS A 75 -1.21 -6.62 -10.86
C HIS A 75 0.09 -5.93 -11.28
N LEU A 76 0.11 -5.42 -12.50
CA LEU A 76 1.11 -4.49 -13.02
C LEU A 76 0.36 -3.32 -13.67
N ILE A 77 0.72 -2.11 -13.29
CA ILE A 77 0.20 -0.88 -13.85
C ILE A 77 1.30 -0.21 -14.63
N PHE A 78 1.02 0.15 -15.88
CA PHE A 78 1.95 0.88 -16.73
C PHE A 78 1.21 1.83 -17.68
N GLY A 79 1.43 3.14 -17.53
CA GLY A 79 0.75 4.14 -18.34
C GLY A 79 -0.77 4.08 -18.13
N PRO A 80 -1.59 3.87 -19.18
CA PRO A 80 -3.03 3.63 -19.05
C PRO A 80 -3.40 2.15 -18.88
N PHE A 81 -2.43 1.23 -18.91
CA PHE A 81 -2.70 -0.20 -18.91
C PHE A 81 -2.61 -0.78 -17.50
N LEU A 82 -3.61 -1.57 -17.14
CA LEU A 82 -3.64 -2.40 -15.94
C LEU A 82 -3.66 -3.87 -16.36
N PHE A 83 -2.59 -4.59 -16.04
CA PHE A 83 -2.47 -6.02 -16.24
C PHE A 83 -2.79 -6.73 -14.92
N SER A 84 -3.89 -7.48 -14.89
CA SER A 84 -4.19 -8.44 -13.82
C SER A 84 -3.75 -9.82 -14.30
N PHE A 85 -3.06 -10.60 -13.49
CA PHE A 85 -2.52 -11.92 -13.89
C PHE A 85 -3.33 -13.11 -13.35
N SER A 86 -4.38 -12.87 -12.54
CA SER A 86 -5.20 -13.92 -11.95
C SER A 86 -6.64 -13.51 -11.62
N PRO A 87 -7.60 -13.78 -12.51
CA PRO A 87 -7.44 -14.24 -13.89
C PRO A 87 -6.69 -13.20 -14.75
N PHE A 88 -6.14 -13.62 -15.90
CA PHE A 88 -5.48 -12.68 -16.79
C PHE A 88 -6.50 -11.71 -17.39
N HIS A 89 -6.34 -10.41 -17.15
CA HIS A 89 -7.20 -9.36 -17.67
C HIS A 89 -6.39 -8.09 -17.94
N LEU A 90 -6.66 -7.44 -19.07
CA LEU A 90 -6.08 -6.17 -19.45
C LEU A 90 -7.18 -5.11 -19.44
N GLU A 91 -7.02 -4.09 -18.62
CA GLU A 91 -7.94 -2.96 -18.54
C GLU A 91 -7.23 -1.68 -18.97
N TRP A 92 -7.97 -0.78 -19.64
CA TRP A 92 -7.50 0.54 -20.03
C TRP A 92 -8.10 1.61 -19.12
N LYS A 93 -7.27 2.37 -18.41
CA LYS A 93 -7.65 3.50 -17.55
C LYS A 93 -6.73 4.70 -17.75
N TRP A 94 -7.26 5.75 -18.40
CA TRP A 94 -6.53 7.00 -18.65
C TRP A 94 -6.15 7.78 -17.38
N LYS A 95 -7.00 7.73 -16.36
CA LYS A 95 -6.78 8.42 -15.08
C LYS A 95 -6.53 7.38 -13.99
N GLN A 96 -5.25 7.15 -13.67
CA GLN A 96 -4.87 6.33 -12.53
C GLN A 96 -3.70 6.94 -11.78
N ALA A 97 -3.73 6.85 -10.45
CA ALA A 97 -2.71 7.44 -9.56
C ALA A 97 -1.30 6.86 -9.79
N TYR A 98 -1.21 5.65 -10.36
CA TYR A 98 0.01 4.90 -10.58
C TYR A 98 0.44 4.87 -12.05
N PHE A 99 0.15 5.94 -12.80
CA PHE A 99 0.42 6.03 -14.24
C PHE A 99 1.89 5.73 -14.61
N PHE A 100 2.83 6.08 -13.73
CA PHE A 100 4.27 5.92 -13.98
C PHE A 100 4.85 4.56 -13.60
N GLY A 101 4.01 3.56 -13.31
CA GLY A 101 4.48 2.24 -12.89
C GLY A 101 4.01 1.91 -11.48
N ALA A 102 3.41 0.73 -11.32
CA ALA A 102 3.27 0.09 -10.02
C ALA A 102 3.08 -1.41 -10.19
N MET A 103 3.65 -2.18 -9.28
CA MET A 103 3.45 -3.62 -9.21
C MET A 103 2.91 -4.04 -7.84
N LYS A 104 1.94 -4.96 -7.85
CA LYS A 104 1.45 -5.59 -6.62
C LYS A 104 1.78 -7.07 -6.60
N ALA A 105 2.64 -7.44 -5.66
CA ALA A 105 2.90 -8.83 -5.30
C ALA A 105 2.06 -9.24 -4.09
N GLU A 106 1.54 -10.47 -4.11
CA GLU A 106 0.91 -11.07 -2.93
C GLU A 106 1.93 -11.22 -1.81
N VAL A 107 1.52 -10.83 -0.60
CA VAL A 107 2.26 -11.19 0.62
C VAL A 107 2.01 -12.68 0.88
N ALA A 108 3.10 -13.44 1.00
CA ALA A 108 3.06 -14.86 1.28
C ALA A 108 2.14 -15.18 2.47
N ALA A 109 1.56 -16.38 2.49
CA ALA A 109 0.77 -16.84 3.63
C ALA A 109 1.64 -16.87 4.90
N TYR A 110 1.07 -16.47 6.04
CA TYR A 110 1.72 -16.51 7.34
C TYR A 110 0.70 -16.81 8.43
N GLU A 111 1.11 -17.64 9.38
CA GLU A 111 0.29 -18.09 10.53
C GLU A 111 1.11 -18.05 11.83
N ASP A 112 2.43 -17.93 11.71
CA ASP A 112 3.38 -17.89 12.83
C ASP A 112 4.52 -16.90 12.56
N GLU A 113 5.34 -16.63 13.59
CA GLU A 113 6.42 -15.62 13.50
C GLU A 113 7.48 -16.01 12.46
N ARG A 114 7.73 -17.30 12.21
CA ARG A 114 8.76 -17.74 11.26
C ARG A 114 8.31 -17.50 9.81
N THR A 115 7.10 -17.93 9.48
CA THR A 115 6.48 -17.72 8.16
C THR A 115 6.25 -16.24 7.90
N PHE A 116 5.88 -15.49 8.94
CA PHE A 116 5.75 -14.04 8.84
C PHE A 116 7.09 -13.34 8.58
N ALA A 117 8.15 -13.67 9.33
CA ALA A 117 9.48 -13.13 9.11
C ALA A 117 9.99 -13.43 7.68
N PHE A 118 9.69 -14.62 7.14
CA PHE A 118 9.98 -14.94 5.74
C PHE A 118 9.17 -14.08 4.76
N ALA A 119 7.87 -13.89 5.00
CA ALA A 119 7.01 -13.04 4.18
C ALA A 119 7.54 -11.59 4.13
N ILE A 120 7.93 -11.03 5.29
CA ILE A 120 8.52 -9.69 5.38
C ILE A 120 9.88 -9.62 4.67
N ARG A 121 10.76 -10.60 4.87
CA ARG A 121 12.03 -10.67 4.15
C ARG A 121 11.83 -10.70 2.64
N SER A 122 10.84 -11.45 2.17
CA SER A 122 10.50 -11.52 0.74
C SER A 122 10.09 -10.16 0.21
N GLN A 123 9.25 -9.43 0.92
CA GLN A 123 8.85 -8.07 0.53
C GLN A 123 10.02 -7.10 0.49
N ARG A 124 10.98 -7.19 1.43
CA ARG A 124 12.21 -6.38 1.41
C ARG A 124 13.03 -6.61 0.15
N VAL A 125 13.17 -7.88 -0.26
CA VAL A 125 13.86 -8.23 -1.51
C VAL A 125 13.10 -7.66 -2.71
N ILE A 126 11.78 -7.80 -2.74
CA ILE A 126 10.94 -7.28 -3.83
C ILE A 126 11.11 -5.77 -3.96
N TYR A 127 10.95 -5.00 -2.88
CA TYR A 127 11.16 -3.54 -2.88
C TYR A 127 12.57 -3.14 -3.31
N SER A 128 13.59 -3.90 -2.93
CA SER A 128 14.97 -3.57 -3.29
C SER A 128 15.32 -3.92 -4.75
N ALA A 129 14.58 -4.85 -5.37
CA ALA A 129 14.94 -5.42 -6.66
C ALA A 129 14.78 -4.43 -7.82
N GLY A 130 13.74 -3.60 -7.84
CA GLY A 130 13.55 -2.55 -8.86
C GLY A 130 14.72 -1.57 -8.90
N PRO A 131 15.01 -0.85 -7.80
CA PRO A 131 16.14 0.07 -7.73
C PRO A 131 17.49 -0.59 -8.08
N ALA A 132 17.75 -1.79 -7.54
CA ALA A 132 18.99 -2.51 -7.83
C ALA A 132 19.13 -2.87 -9.31
N PHE A 133 18.05 -3.36 -9.93
CA PHE A 133 18.05 -3.70 -11.35
C PHE A 133 18.26 -2.47 -12.23
N SER A 134 17.57 -1.37 -11.94
CA SER A 134 17.73 -0.10 -12.66
C SER A 134 19.14 0.49 -12.55
N LEU A 135 19.75 0.43 -11.37
CA LEU A 135 21.14 0.89 -11.16
C LEU A 135 22.14 0.03 -11.93
N LEU A 136 22.06 -1.29 -11.80
CA LEU A 136 22.97 -2.21 -12.47
C LEU A 136 22.90 -2.05 -13.99
N LEU A 137 21.69 -2.02 -14.54
CA LEU A 137 21.50 -1.90 -15.97
C LEU A 137 21.84 -0.50 -16.49
N GLY A 138 21.54 0.54 -15.71
CA GLY A 138 21.88 1.92 -16.02
C GLY A 138 23.39 2.13 -16.12
N LEU A 139 24.13 1.70 -15.09
CA LEU A 139 25.59 1.79 -15.05
C LEU A 139 26.27 0.94 -16.14
N LEU A 140 25.78 -0.29 -16.37
CA LEU A 140 26.29 -1.15 -17.43
C LEU A 140 26.12 -0.48 -18.80
N THR A 141 24.93 0.08 -19.07
CA THR A 141 24.65 0.68 -20.38
C THR A 141 25.43 1.99 -20.57
N LEU A 142 25.56 2.81 -19.53
CA LEU A 142 26.39 4.02 -19.58
C LEU A 142 27.85 3.70 -19.93
N ASN A 143 28.42 2.66 -19.30
CA ASN A 143 29.80 2.23 -19.55
C ASN A 143 30.01 1.68 -20.98
N LEU A 144 28.98 1.12 -21.60
CA LEU A 144 29.03 0.59 -22.97
C LEU A 144 28.63 1.62 -24.03
N SER A 145 27.99 2.72 -23.63
CA SER A 145 27.53 3.74 -24.56
C SER A 145 28.70 4.58 -25.07
N SER A 146 28.77 4.75 -26.39
CA SER A 146 29.77 5.63 -27.04
C SER A 146 29.44 7.11 -26.89
N ASN A 147 28.18 7.45 -26.60
CA ASN A 147 27.69 8.82 -26.44
C ASN A 147 26.50 8.86 -25.45
N TRP A 148 26.56 9.77 -24.48
CA TRP A 148 25.51 9.97 -23.47
C TRP A 148 24.17 10.44 -24.05
N LEU A 149 24.16 11.10 -25.21
CA LEU A 149 22.94 11.52 -25.93
C LEU A 149 22.38 10.47 -26.88
N SER A 150 23.07 9.36 -27.08
CA SER A 150 22.50 8.22 -27.81
C SER A 150 21.32 7.62 -27.04
N LEU A 151 20.43 6.89 -27.71
CA LEU A 151 19.30 6.21 -27.05
C LEU A 151 19.78 5.34 -25.86
N TRP A 152 20.87 4.60 -26.04
CA TRP A 152 21.47 3.76 -25.00
C TRP A 152 22.09 4.58 -23.86
N GLY A 153 22.76 5.69 -24.18
CA GLY A 153 23.29 6.62 -23.19
C GLY A 153 22.18 7.26 -22.34
N LEU A 154 21.12 7.73 -23.00
CA LEU A 154 19.94 8.31 -22.34
C LEU A 154 19.20 7.27 -21.49
N PHE A 155 19.02 6.05 -22.00
CA PHE A 155 18.44 4.95 -21.25
C PHE A 155 19.29 4.62 -20.01
N GLY A 156 20.61 4.51 -20.18
CA GLY A 156 21.52 4.26 -19.08
C GLY A 156 21.43 5.33 -17.99
N PHE A 157 21.40 6.60 -18.41
CA PHE A 157 21.22 7.75 -17.52
C PHE A 157 19.88 7.70 -16.77
N PHE A 158 18.75 7.55 -17.48
CA PHE A 158 17.43 7.51 -16.85
C PHE A 158 17.26 6.29 -15.94
N SER A 159 17.76 5.12 -16.34
CA SER A 159 17.72 3.92 -15.52
C SER A 159 18.51 4.11 -14.23
N ALA A 160 19.72 4.67 -14.30
CA ALA A 160 20.49 4.99 -13.10
C ALA A 160 19.77 6.04 -12.22
N ALA A 161 19.25 7.11 -12.83
CA ALA A 161 18.53 8.17 -12.11
C ALA A 161 17.26 7.66 -11.41
N ILE A 162 16.46 6.83 -12.10
CA ILE A 162 15.29 6.15 -11.51
C ILE A 162 15.73 5.25 -10.37
N GLY A 163 16.78 4.44 -10.57
CA GLY A 163 17.32 3.57 -9.52
C GLY A 163 17.75 4.35 -8.27
N ILE A 164 18.47 5.47 -8.43
CA ILE A 164 18.84 6.35 -7.32
C ILE A 164 17.59 6.95 -6.66
N GLY A 165 16.67 7.50 -7.44
CA GLY A 165 15.45 8.13 -6.93
C GLY A 165 14.60 7.14 -6.13
N THR A 166 14.44 5.93 -6.64
CA THR A 166 13.61 4.88 -6.03
C THR A 166 14.28 4.19 -4.84
N LEU A 167 15.60 4.34 -4.63
CA LEU A 167 16.20 4.00 -3.33
C LEU A 167 15.61 4.83 -2.19
N PHE A 168 15.22 6.09 -2.43
CA PHE A 168 14.58 6.93 -1.41
C PHE A 168 13.12 6.58 -1.16
N THR A 169 12.47 5.83 -2.06
CA THR A 169 11.10 5.34 -1.88
C THR A 169 11.10 3.86 -1.52
N ASP A 170 11.41 2.97 -2.46
CA ASP A 170 11.37 1.52 -2.29
C ASP A 170 12.50 1.03 -1.38
N GLY A 171 13.69 1.60 -1.51
CA GLY A 171 14.79 1.32 -0.61
C GLY A 171 14.46 1.71 0.84
N THR A 172 13.86 2.89 1.04
CA THR A 172 13.35 3.32 2.35
C THR A 172 12.30 2.35 2.89
N ASN A 173 11.33 1.93 2.07
CA ASN A 173 10.31 0.95 2.47
C ASN A 173 10.95 -0.41 2.83
N ALA A 174 11.95 -0.87 2.06
CA ALA A 174 12.69 -2.10 2.35
C ALA A 174 13.49 -2.03 3.66
N LEU A 175 14.01 -0.86 4.02
CA LEU A 175 14.66 -0.62 5.31
C LEU A 175 13.64 -0.54 6.46
N LEU A 176 12.54 0.17 6.24
CA LEU A 176 11.47 0.32 7.23
C LEU A 176 10.81 -1.01 7.58
N LEU A 177 10.68 -1.95 6.64
CA LEU A 177 10.25 -3.33 6.89
C LEU A 177 11.15 -4.09 7.89
N GLY A 178 12.33 -3.55 8.25
CA GLY A 178 13.13 -4.05 9.37
C GLY A 178 12.62 -3.62 10.76
N ARG A 179 11.69 -2.66 10.84
CA ARG A 179 11.12 -2.15 12.10
C ARG A 179 9.80 -2.84 12.42
N ARG A 180 9.63 -3.25 13.68
CA ARG A 180 8.48 -4.03 14.19
C ARG A 180 7.12 -3.38 13.88
N ASN A 181 6.99 -2.09 14.20
CA ASN A 181 5.76 -1.34 13.96
C ASN A 181 5.43 -1.21 12.47
N TYR A 182 6.43 -0.89 11.64
CA TYR A 182 6.22 -0.68 10.22
C TYR A 182 5.80 -1.96 9.49
N TYR A 183 6.41 -3.11 9.78
CA TYR A 183 5.97 -4.32 9.11
C TYR A 183 4.61 -4.82 9.59
N LEU A 184 4.23 -4.58 10.86
CA LEU A 184 2.88 -4.87 11.34
C LEU A 184 1.87 -3.97 10.62
N PHE A 185 2.17 -2.66 10.52
CA PHE A 185 1.39 -1.73 9.72
C PHE A 185 1.25 -2.20 8.27
N PHE A 186 2.35 -2.54 7.61
CA PHE A 186 2.35 -3.06 6.24
C PHE A 186 1.49 -4.32 6.09
N ALA A 187 1.62 -5.28 7.02
CA ALA A 187 0.88 -6.52 6.99
C ALA A 187 -0.63 -6.31 7.21
N TRP A 188 -1.02 -5.40 8.11
CA TRP A 188 -2.40 -4.96 8.28
C TRP A 188 -2.94 -4.30 7.02
N THR A 189 -2.20 -3.35 6.42
CA THR A 189 -2.60 -2.72 5.17
C THR A 189 -2.77 -3.76 4.05
N ALA A 190 -1.88 -4.75 3.96
CA ALA A 190 -2.02 -5.83 2.99
C ALA A 190 -3.26 -6.70 3.24
N LEU A 191 -3.60 -6.98 4.50
CA LEU A 191 -4.78 -7.77 4.87
C LEU A 191 -6.08 -7.02 4.59
N ILE A 192 -6.24 -5.79 5.08
CA ILE A 192 -7.48 -5.01 4.93
C ILE A 192 -7.77 -4.66 3.46
N THR A 193 -6.72 -4.48 2.65
CA THR A 193 -6.84 -4.19 1.22
C THR A 193 -6.92 -5.46 0.36
N ALA A 194 -6.94 -6.64 0.95
CA ALA A 194 -7.15 -7.89 0.22
C ALA A 194 -8.60 -8.00 -0.29
N SER A 195 -8.82 -8.87 -1.27
CA SER A 195 -10.16 -9.14 -1.82
C SER A 195 -11.05 -9.90 -0.84
N ALA A 196 -10.47 -10.68 0.07
CA ALA A 196 -11.18 -11.43 1.09
C ALA A 196 -10.33 -11.52 2.37
N MET A 197 -11.00 -11.61 3.52
CA MET A 197 -10.33 -11.74 4.81
C MET A 197 -9.72 -13.13 4.98
N ASP A 198 -8.43 -13.17 5.26
CA ASP A 198 -7.73 -14.39 5.70
C ASP A 198 -7.72 -14.43 7.23
N VAL A 199 -8.58 -15.27 7.81
CA VAL A 199 -8.76 -15.36 9.26
C VAL A 199 -7.47 -15.77 9.97
N ARG A 200 -6.63 -16.61 9.36
CA ARG A 200 -5.37 -17.04 10.00
C ARG A 200 -4.37 -15.89 10.08
N LYS A 201 -4.29 -15.06 9.04
CA LYS A 201 -3.50 -13.83 9.05
C LYS A 201 -4.07 -12.82 10.05
N LEU A 202 -5.39 -12.67 10.11
CA LEU A 202 -6.06 -11.80 11.08
C LEU A 202 -5.70 -12.20 12.52
N ASP A 203 -5.87 -13.47 12.87
CA ASP A 203 -5.58 -13.99 14.21
C ASP A 203 -4.11 -13.79 14.59
N PHE A 204 -3.20 -14.08 13.65
CA PHE A 204 -1.78 -13.85 13.84
C PHE A 204 -1.47 -12.36 14.07
N LEU A 205 -1.99 -11.46 13.23
CA LEU A 205 -1.76 -10.03 13.36
C LEU A 205 -2.35 -9.46 14.65
N LEU A 206 -3.54 -9.90 15.07
CA LEU A 206 -4.13 -9.50 16.35
C LEU A 206 -3.21 -9.89 17.51
N LYS A 207 -2.76 -11.14 17.56
CA LYS A 207 -1.83 -11.63 18.59
C LYS A 207 -0.52 -10.84 18.61
N GLU A 208 0.07 -10.64 17.44
CA GLU A 208 1.38 -10.02 17.29
C GLU A 208 1.38 -8.50 17.47
N SER A 209 0.28 -7.83 17.11
CA SER A 209 0.04 -6.43 17.43
C SER A 209 -0.22 -6.23 18.91
N ARG A 210 -1.01 -7.11 19.57
CA ARG A 210 -1.19 -7.06 21.03
C ARG A 210 0.13 -7.16 21.76
N ARG A 211 0.94 -8.17 21.44
CA ARG A 211 2.29 -8.36 22.01
C ARG A 211 3.15 -7.10 21.85
N TYR A 212 3.16 -6.52 20.65
CA TYR A 212 3.92 -5.31 20.38
C TYR A 212 3.41 -4.10 21.19
N LEU A 213 2.10 -3.86 21.21
CA LEU A 213 1.51 -2.74 21.93
C LEU A 213 1.71 -2.87 23.45
N TYR A 214 1.78 -4.09 23.98
CA TYR A 214 2.12 -4.34 25.38
C TYR A 214 3.55 -3.93 25.69
N GLU A 215 4.50 -4.26 24.81
CA GLU A 215 5.89 -3.81 24.95
C GLU A 215 5.99 -2.29 24.90
N VAL A 216 5.20 -1.62 24.05
CA VAL A 216 5.13 -0.15 23.97
C VAL A 216 4.56 0.43 25.27
N ALA A 217 3.44 -0.09 25.75
CA ALA A 217 2.80 0.36 26.99
C ALA A 217 3.69 0.14 28.22
N ALA A 218 4.43 -0.97 28.28
CA ALA A 218 5.32 -1.30 29.38
C ALA A 218 6.54 -0.39 29.46
N ARG A 219 7.02 0.15 28.33
CA ARG A 219 8.15 1.08 28.29
C ARG A 219 7.85 2.46 28.89
N ASN A 220 6.57 2.82 29.07
CA ASN A 220 6.12 4.15 29.51
C ASN A 220 6.71 5.31 28.67
N ASP A 221 7.04 5.07 27.40
CA ASP A 221 7.64 6.08 26.52
C ASP A 221 6.58 7.04 26.01
N THR A 222 6.55 8.28 26.50
CA THR A 222 5.58 9.31 26.09
C THR A 222 5.70 9.73 24.62
N ASN A 223 6.76 9.36 23.91
CA ASN A 223 6.91 9.63 22.48
C ASN A 223 6.29 8.56 21.58
N TRP A 224 5.77 7.45 22.13
CA TRP A 224 5.21 6.37 21.32
C TRP A 224 4.12 6.87 20.37
N SER A 225 3.31 7.83 20.83
CA SER A 225 2.19 8.41 20.11
C SER A 225 2.64 9.31 18.97
N LYS A 226 3.90 9.76 18.93
CA LYS A 226 4.47 10.56 17.82
C LYS A 226 4.82 9.72 16.59
N ASP A 227 5.00 8.40 16.77
CA ASP A 227 5.27 7.48 15.66
C ASP A 227 3.95 7.03 15.01
N LEU A 228 3.76 7.44 13.76
CA LEU A 228 2.55 7.14 12.99
C LEU A 228 2.32 5.63 12.83
N TYR A 229 3.38 4.82 12.77
CA TYR A 229 3.23 3.37 12.61
C TYR A 229 2.74 2.71 13.91
N ASN A 230 3.13 3.24 15.08
CA ASN A 230 2.57 2.79 16.35
C ASN A 230 1.08 3.08 16.44
N LEU A 231 0.69 4.30 16.05
CA LEU A 231 -0.72 4.68 16.00
C LEU A 231 -1.52 3.80 15.05
N ASN A 232 -1.00 3.51 13.86
CA ASN A 232 -1.70 2.65 12.91
C ASN A 232 -1.82 1.20 13.41
N VAL A 233 -0.79 0.67 14.08
CA VAL A 233 -0.88 -0.67 14.69
C VAL A 233 -1.94 -0.69 15.80
N LEU A 234 -2.01 0.35 16.63
CA LEU A 234 -3.07 0.49 17.62
C LEU A 234 -4.45 0.57 16.95
N TYR A 235 -4.60 1.40 15.92
CA TYR A 235 -5.84 1.53 15.16
C TYR A 235 -6.31 0.20 14.59
N PHE A 236 -5.46 -0.52 13.85
CA PHE A 236 -5.86 -1.79 13.25
C PHE A 236 -6.18 -2.84 14.32
N TYR A 237 -5.40 -2.89 15.38
CA TYR A 237 -5.68 -3.78 16.50
C TYR A 237 -7.04 -3.49 17.15
N THR A 238 -7.37 -2.22 17.43
CA THR A 238 -8.66 -1.87 18.06
C THR A 238 -9.83 -2.04 17.09
N ALA A 239 -9.68 -1.64 15.83
CA ALA A 239 -10.72 -1.73 14.82
C ALA A 239 -11.11 -3.19 14.52
N MET A 240 -10.13 -4.09 14.45
CA MET A 240 -10.29 -5.46 13.95
C MET A 240 -10.50 -6.52 15.04
N GLN A 241 -10.59 -6.11 16.31
CA GLN A 241 -10.94 -7.03 17.40
C GLN A 241 -12.42 -7.40 17.38
N SER A 242 -12.69 -8.71 17.45
CA SER A 242 -14.04 -9.28 17.50
C SER A 242 -14.64 -9.31 18.92
N ASP A 243 -13.80 -9.44 19.95
CA ASP A 243 -14.24 -9.41 21.35
C ASP A 243 -13.98 -8.02 21.95
N ARG A 244 -15.03 -7.20 21.96
CA ARG A 244 -15.01 -5.83 22.50
C ARG A 244 -15.33 -5.78 24.01
N ASN A 245 -15.76 -6.90 24.59
CA ASN A 245 -16.12 -7.01 26.01
C ASN A 245 -14.88 -7.26 26.89
N HIS A 246 -13.80 -7.77 26.31
CA HIS A 246 -12.54 -7.93 27.02
C HIS A 246 -11.78 -6.59 27.07
N GLU A 247 -11.86 -5.90 28.21
CA GLU A 247 -11.07 -4.69 28.44
C GLU A 247 -9.59 -5.04 28.54
N ASP A 248 -8.85 -4.77 27.47
CA ASP A 248 -7.40 -4.88 27.45
C ASP A 248 -6.79 -3.66 28.15
N THR A 249 -6.51 -3.77 29.45
CA THR A 249 -6.10 -2.66 30.33
C THR A 249 -4.89 -1.87 29.81
N LEU A 250 -3.93 -2.52 29.16
CA LEU A 250 -2.76 -1.83 28.59
C LEU A 250 -3.13 -1.01 27.35
N ILE A 251 -4.10 -1.49 26.57
CA ILE A 251 -4.60 -0.82 25.37
C ILE A 251 -5.50 0.35 25.78
N ALA A 252 -6.37 0.14 26.77
CA ALA A 252 -7.15 1.21 27.40
C ALA A 252 -6.24 2.32 27.95
N ARG A 253 -5.09 1.96 28.55
CA ARG A 253 -4.08 2.94 28.99
C ARG A 253 -3.50 3.75 27.83
N LEU A 254 -3.10 3.11 26.73
CA LEU A 254 -2.60 3.80 25.53
C LEU A 254 -3.67 4.75 24.95
N THR A 255 -4.92 4.29 24.85
CA THR A 255 -6.05 5.11 24.38
C THR A 255 -6.32 6.29 25.32
N GLY A 256 -6.27 6.07 26.65
CA GLY A 256 -6.40 7.12 27.66
C GLY A 256 -5.33 8.21 27.51
N MET A 257 -4.07 7.83 27.29
CA MET A 257 -3.00 8.78 26.98
C MET A 257 -3.28 9.58 25.71
N LEU A 258 -3.86 8.96 24.67
CA LEU A 258 -4.25 9.69 23.46
C LEU A 258 -5.36 10.70 23.73
N ILE A 259 -6.36 10.37 24.56
CA ILE A 259 -7.44 11.30 24.95
C ILE A 259 -6.87 12.51 25.71
N GLU A 260 -5.93 12.29 26.63
CA GLU A 260 -5.26 13.36 27.36
C GLU A 260 -4.46 14.26 26.41
N CYS A 261 -3.61 13.65 25.57
CA CYS A 261 -2.80 14.39 24.61
C CYS A 261 -3.62 15.07 23.51
N TRP A 262 -4.77 14.52 23.12
CA TRP A 262 -5.64 15.05 22.06
C TRP A 262 -5.99 16.52 22.28
N ARG A 263 -6.04 16.97 23.54
CA ARG A 263 -6.31 18.37 23.89
C ARG A 263 -5.21 19.32 23.40
N GLU A 264 -3.95 18.87 23.34
CA GLU A 264 -2.75 19.71 23.21
C GLU A 264 -2.00 19.52 21.88
N VAL A 265 -2.37 18.54 21.05
CA VAL A 265 -1.59 18.15 19.87
C VAL A 265 -1.68 19.17 18.72
N LYS A 266 -0.59 19.92 18.48
CA LYS A 266 -0.26 20.53 17.17
C LYS A 266 0.65 19.58 16.38
N THR A 267 0.07 18.70 15.57
CA THR A 267 0.82 17.79 14.69
C THR A 267 0.35 17.92 13.24
N THR A 268 0.91 17.10 12.36
CA THR A 268 0.51 17.03 10.95
C THR A 268 -0.93 16.51 10.82
N CYS A 269 -1.64 16.92 9.76
CA CYS A 269 -3.03 16.49 9.52
C CYS A 269 -3.18 14.96 9.50
N ILE A 270 -2.25 14.23 8.89
CA ILE A 270 -2.27 12.75 8.85
C ILE A 270 -2.23 12.14 10.26
N HIS A 271 -1.42 12.72 11.13
CA HIS A 271 -1.28 12.27 12.50
C HIS A 271 -2.56 12.52 13.30
N GLN A 272 -3.12 13.72 13.19
CA GLN A 272 -4.39 14.08 13.82
C GLN A 272 -5.53 13.16 13.34
N ASN A 273 -5.61 12.88 12.04
CA ASN A 273 -6.61 11.97 11.48
C ASN A 273 -6.45 10.55 12.02
N THR A 274 -5.22 10.05 12.15
CA THR A 274 -4.98 8.69 12.69
C THR A 274 -5.40 8.60 14.15
N VAL A 275 -5.08 9.61 14.97
CA VAL A 275 -5.56 9.65 16.37
C VAL A 275 -7.08 9.74 16.43
N ALA A 276 -7.70 10.58 15.60
CA ALA A 276 -9.16 10.68 15.51
C ALA A 276 -9.81 9.35 15.12
N MET A 277 -9.21 8.58 14.21
CA MET A 277 -9.67 7.24 13.84
C MET A 277 -9.62 6.26 15.02
N ILE A 278 -8.55 6.28 15.82
CA ILE A 278 -8.42 5.44 17.02
C ILE A 278 -9.50 5.82 18.04
N LEU A 279 -9.67 7.13 18.30
CA LEU A 279 -10.66 7.62 19.25
C LEU A 279 -12.10 7.38 18.76
N ALA A 280 -12.35 7.37 17.46
CA ALA A 280 -13.63 6.97 16.88
C ALA A 280 -13.95 5.49 17.15
N GLU A 281 -12.95 4.60 17.01
CA GLU A 281 -13.14 3.19 17.40
C GLU A 281 -13.42 3.03 18.89
N GLU A 282 -12.82 3.89 19.72
CA GLU A 282 -13.09 3.91 21.16
C GLU A 282 -14.50 4.39 21.48
N VAL A 283 -15.02 5.42 20.80
CA VAL A 283 -16.43 5.83 20.90
C VAL A 283 -17.35 4.65 20.60
N ILE A 284 -17.07 3.91 19.53
CA ILE A 284 -17.86 2.75 19.14
C ILE A 284 -17.78 1.66 20.21
N ARG A 285 -16.58 1.32 20.68
CA ARG A 285 -16.39 0.33 21.75
C ARG A 285 -17.18 0.71 23.00
N LEU A 286 -17.07 1.96 23.45
CA LEU A 286 -17.79 2.48 24.62
C LEU A 286 -19.31 2.36 24.45
N LYS A 287 -19.86 2.60 23.25
CA LYS A 287 -21.28 2.38 22.97
C LYS A 287 -21.66 0.90 22.99
N GLU A 288 -20.84 0.03 22.39
CA GLU A 288 -21.06 -1.42 22.34
C GLU A 288 -21.09 -2.05 23.75
N VAL A 289 -20.29 -1.54 24.69
CA VAL A 289 -20.27 -2.01 26.10
C VAL A 289 -21.23 -1.26 27.04
N GLY A 290 -22.09 -0.39 26.51
CA GLY A 290 -23.11 0.34 27.30
C GLY A 290 -22.61 1.58 28.07
N GLN A 291 -21.35 1.99 27.88
CA GLN A 291 -20.77 3.20 28.49
C GLN A 291 -21.16 4.47 27.73
N HIS A 292 -22.46 4.71 27.57
CA HIS A 292 -23.00 5.75 26.68
C HIS A 292 -22.50 7.16 27.00
N ARG A 293 -22.43 7.54 28.28
CA ARG A 293 -22.00 8.88 28.71
C ARG A 293 -20.55 9.18 28.33
N GLU A 294 -19.66 8.20 28.49
CA GLU A 294 -18.24 8.36 28.14
C GLU A 294 -18.06 8.45 26.63
N ALA A 295 -18.79 7.62 25.88
CA ALA A 295 -18.82 7.68 24.43
C ALA A 295 -19.28 9.06 23.91
N ASP A 296 -20.36 9.62 24.46
CA ASP A 296 -20.91 10.91 24.04
C ASP A 296 -19.96 12.07 24.34
N ASN A 297 -19.28 12.03 25.50
CA ASN A 297 -18.26 13.01 25.85
C ASN A 297 -17.08 12.98 24.87
N LEU A 298 -16.60 11.78 24.53
CA LEU A 298 -15.49 11.60 23.59
C LEU A 298 -15.89 12.00 22.17
N LEU A 299 -17.09 11.63 21.72
CA LEU A 299 -17.62 12.03 20.41
C LEU A 299 -17.75 13.55 20.29
N HIS A 300 -18.29 14.22 21.32
CA HIS A 300 -18.37 15.68 21.32
C HIS A 300 -16.98 16.33 21.22
N LEU A 301 -15.97 15.77 21.91
CA LEU A 301 -14.59 16.25 21.83
C LEU A 301 -14.01 16.14 20.41
N LEU A 302 -14.31 15.06 19.69
CA LEU A 302 -13.87 14.84 18.31
C LEU A 302 -14.58 15.79 17.32
N LEU A 303 -15.89 15.95 17.45
CA LEU A 303 -16.69 16.83 16.60
C LEU A 303 -16.31 18.30 16.76
N LYS A 304 -16.02 18.76 17.99
CA LYS A 304 -15.61 20.16 18.26
C LYS A 304 -14.32 20.55 17.52
N LYS A 305 -13.45 19.58 17.21
CA LYS A 305 -12.19 19.81 16.49
C LYS A 305 -12.30 19.59 14.98
N GLU A 306 -13.48 19.24 14.46
CA GLU A 306 -13.70 18.90 13.03
C GLU A 306 -12.70 17.86 12.52
N ALA A 307 -12.26 16.95 13.40
CA ALA A 307 -11.12 16.07 13.12
C ALA A 307 -11.52 14.71 12.53
N LEU A 308 -12.81 14.40 12.51
CA LEU A 308 -13.31 13.16 11.93
C LEU A 308 -13.35 13.29 10.41
N GLY A 309 -12.52 12.50 9.74
CA GLY A 309 -12.64 12.33 8.29
C GLY A 309 -13.98 11.67 7.92
N PRO A 310 -14.39 11.75 6.63
CA PRO A 310 -15.68 11.24 6.16
C PRO A 310 -15.94 9.78 6.54
N LEU A 311 -14.96 8.89 6.33
CA LEU A 311 -15.09 7.46 6.65
C LEU A 311 -15.31 7.22 8.16
N SER A 312 -14.57 7.91 9.02
CA SER A 312 -14.71 7.75 10.48
C SER A 312 -16.03 8.30 10.99
N SER A 313 -16.50 9.41 10.41
CA SER A 313 -17.81 9.99 10.74
C SER A 313 -18.93 9.00 10.40
N LEU A 314 -18.93 8.47 9.17
CA LEU A 314 -19.91 7.48 8.73
C LEU A 314 -19.86 6.21 9.58
N LYS A 315 -18.65 5.75 9.93
CA LYS A 315 -18.50 4.58 10.80
C LYS A 315 -19.11 4.82 12.18
N VAL A 316 -18.78 5.94 12.83
CA VAL A 316 -19.35 6.27 14.13
C VAL A 316 -20.87 6.34 14.03
N GLU A 317 -21.41 7.01 13.02
CA GLU A 317 -22.86 7.09 12.82
C GLU A 317 -23.51 5.70 12.70
N ALA A 318 -22.99 4.85 11.81
CA ALA A 318 -23.50 3.49 11.59
C ALA A 318 -23.53 2.65 12.87
N PHE A 319 -22.50 2.74 13.71
CA PHE A 319 -22.37 1.94 14.93
C PHE A 319 -23.01 2.55 16.17
N THR A 320 -23.31 3.85 16.18
CA THR A 320 -23.88 4.54 17.36
C THR A 320 -25.36 4.83 17.24
N HIS A 321 -25.88 5.03 16.03
CA HIS A 321 -27.30 5.32 15.79
C HIS A 321 -28.09 4.09 15.36
N TYR A 322 -27.41 2.99 15.01
CA TYR A 322 -28.02 1.71 14.64
C TYR A 322 -29.06 1.82 13.52
N SER A 323 -28.87 2.75 12.57
CA SER A 323 -29.75 2.91 11.42
C SER A 323 -29.24 2.09 10.23
N ASP A 324 -30.16 1.43 9.54
CA ASP A 324 -29.84 0.71 8.28
C ASP A 324 -29.28 1.69 7.22
N GLU A 325 -29.81 2.92 7.16
CA GLU A 325 -29.30 3.98 6.27
C GLU A 325 -27.85 4.39 6.58
N GLY A 326 -27.48 4.47 7.87
CA GLY A 326 -26.12 4.79 8.30
C GLY A 326 -25.14 3.66 7.98
N ALA A 327 -25.54 2.42 8.22
CA ALA A 327 -24.78 1.23 7.85
C ALA A 327 -24.53 1.16 6.33
N ASP A 328 -25.58 1.34 5.53
CA ASP A 328 -25.48 1.32 4.06
C ASP A 328 -24.59 2.45 3.53
N SER A 329 -24.69 3.64 4.10
CA SER A 329 -23.84 4.79 3.73
C SER A 329 -22.37 4.52 4.03
N TYR A 330 -22.06 3.95 5.20
CA TYR A 330 -20.70 3.58 5.58
C TYR A 330 -20.11 2.49 4.68
N LEU A 331 -20.86 1.41 4.44
CA LEU A 331 -20.40 0.29 3.60
C LEU A 331 -20.24 0.73 2.13
N SER A 332 -21.16 1.55 1.62
CA SER A 332 -21.05 2.15 0.28
C SER A 332 -19.82 3.04 0.16
N HIS A 333 -19.46 3.77 1.21
CA HIS A 333 -18.23 4.55 1.23
C HIS A 333 -16.99 3.65 1.16
N ILE A 334 -16.95 2.53 1.88
CA ILE A 334 -15.84 1.55 1.76
C ILE A 334 -15.74 1.02 0.34
N GLN A 335 -16.86 0.65 -0.27
CA GLN A 335 -16.91 0.19 -1.66
C GLN A 335 -16.39 1.26 -2.64
N SER A 336 -16.68 2.53 -2.38
CA SER A 336 -16.21 3.64 -3.23
C SER A 336 -14.69 3.84 -3.20
N MET A 337 -14.01 3.35 -2.15
CA MET A 337 -12.54 3.37 -2.03
C MET A 337 -11.86 2.29 -2.88
N TYR A 338 -12.63 1.42 -3.55
CA TYR A 338 -12.09 0.35 -4.39
C TYR A 338 -11.09 0.88 -5.42
N SER A 339 -9.93 0.24 -5.46
CA SER A 339 -9.01 0.32 -6.58
C SER A 339 -8.52 -1.07 -6.98
N PRO A 340 -8.05 -1.26 -8.22
CA PRO A 340 -7.49 -2.55 -8.64
C PRO A 340 -6.35 -3.05 -7.74
N LEU A 341 -5.52 -2.13 -7.22
CA LEU A 341 -4.45 -2.47 -6.29
C LEU A 341 -4.95 -2.65 -4.84
N HIS A 342 -6.07 -2.03 -4.46
CA HIS A 342 -6.62 -2.09 -3.12
C HIS A 342 -8.14 -2.30 -3.19
N PRO A 343 -8.60 -3.56 -3.35
CA PRO A 343 -10.03 -3.87 -3.47
C PRO A 343 -10.84 -3.68 -2.18
N TYR A 344 -10.21 -3.67 -1.00
CA TYR A 344 -10.87 -3.51 0.31
C TYR A 344 -11.98 -4.53 0.65
N GLY A 345 -12.07 -5.65 -0.07
CA GLY A 345 -13.10 -6.68 0.16
C GLY A 345 -12.98 -7.36 1.52
N ALA A 346 -11.75 -7.50 2.04
CA ALA A 346 -11.53 -8.01 3.39
C ALA A 346 -12.13 -7.09 4.47
N LEU A 347 -11.85 -5.78 4.39
CA LEU A 347 -12.39 -4.79 5.31
C LEU A 347 -13.92 -4.70 5.21
N LEU A 348 -14.46 -4.63 3.99
CA LEU A 348 -15.90 -4.57 3.75
C LEU A 348 -16.61 -5.78 4.37
N GLY A 349 -16.13 -7.00 4.08
CA GLY A 349 -16.73 -8.21 4.62
C GLY A 349 -16.66 -8.31 6.15
N PHE A 350 -15.58 -7.80 6.76
CA PHE A 350 -15.44 -7.73 8.21
C PHE A 350 -16.45 -6.76 8.83
N GLU A 351 -16.55 -5.54 8.32
CA GLU A 351 -17.47 -4.53 8.85
C GLU A 351 -18.95 -4.91 8.64
N GLU A 352 -19.29 -5.53 7.50
CA GLU A 352 -20.62 -6.08 7.26
C GLU A 352 -21.02 -7.13 8.32
N GLN A 353 -20.11 -8.05 8.63
CA GLN A 353 -20.36 -9.07 9.66
C GLN A 353 -20.52 -8.44 11.04
N ARG A 354 -19.70 -7.44 11.34
CA ARG A 354 -19.74 -6.71 12.61
C ARG A 354 -21.07 -5.97 12.80
N LEU A 355 -21.51 -5.18 11.82
CA LEU A 355 -22.82 -4.50 11.84
C LEU A 355 -24.00 -5.48 11.96
N LYS A 356 -23.94 -6.62 11.25
CA LYS A 356 -24.97 -7.67 11.36
C LYS A 356 -25.04 -8.28 12.77
N SER A 357 -23.89 -8.46 13.41
CA SER A 357 -23.83 -8.99 14.79
C SER A 357 -24.43 -8.01 15.80
N LEU A 358 -24.18 -6.71 15.61
CA LEU A 358 -24.69 -5.64 16.44
C LEU A 358 -26.22 -5.54 16.41
N LYS A 359 -26.81 -5.63 15.21
CA LYS A 359 -28.28 -5.62 15.02
C LYS A 359 -28.94 -6.79 15.76
N ARG A 360 -28.35 -7.99 15.68
CA ARG A 360 -28.86 -9.17 16.40
C ARG A 360 -28.88 -8.96 17.91
N THR A 361 -27.86 -8.31 18.48
CA THR A 361 -27.80 -8.07 19.94
C THR A 361 -28.86 -7.08 20.42
N LEU A 362 -29.34 -6.17 19.57
CA LEU A 362 -30.35 -5.16 19.91
C LEU A 362 -31.80 -5.64 19.74
N ASP A 363 -32.02 -6.67 18.92
CA ASP A 363 -33.33 -7.30 18.70
C ASP A 363 -33.72 -8.28 19.84
N PHE A 364 -32.84 -8.50 20.82
CA PHE A 364 -33.08 -9.26 22.06
C PHE A 364 -33.13 -8.33 23.26
#